data_AF-S4PIE6-F1
#
_entry.id   AF-S4PIE6-F1
#
_cell.length_a   1.000
_cell.length_b   1.000
_cell.length_c   1.000
_cell.angle_alpha   90.00
_cell.angle_beta   90.00
_cell.angle_gamma   90.00
#
_symmetry.space_group_name_H-M   'P 1'
#
loop_
_entity.id
_entity.type
_entity.pdbx_description
1 polymer ?
#
loop_
_entity_poly.entity_id
_entity_poly.type
_entity_poly.pdbx_seq_one_letter_code
_entity_poly.pdbx_strand_id
1 'polypeptide(L)'
;KIYKHNPEKAYCLRCKRVFVSQAERDKHACKQGDYICPVCGKIFRNKTMVNRHARTHDKNHWYTCDRCPAKFKGRTSLVVHLNK
;
A
#
# COMPACT_ATOMS: atom_id res chain seq x y z
N LYS A 1 -25.13 -30.31 -27.16
CA LYS A 1 -24.08 -29.36 -26.70
C LYS A 1 -24.71 -28.40 -25.71
N ILE A 2 -24.46 -28.55 -24.41
CA ILE A 2 -24.94 -27.60 -23.41
C ILE A 2 -23.68 -26.97 -22.80
N TYR A 3 -23.22 -25.86 -23.37
CA TYR A 3 -22.23 -25.03 -22.69
C TYR A 3 -22.95 -24.38 -21.51
N LYS A 4 -22.92 -25.03 -20.35
CA LYS A 4 -23.29 -24.37 -19.08
C LYS A 4 -22.26 -23.28 -18.85
N HIS A 5 -22.56 -22.06 -19.30
CA HIS A 5 -21.89 -20.87 -18.81
C HIS A 5 -21.93 -20.94 -17.29
N ASN A 6 -20.76 -20.92 -16.65
CA ASN A 6 -20.57 -21.02 -15.20
C ASN A 6 -20.55 -19.59 -14.62
N PRO A 7 -21.70 -19.00 -14.19
CA PRO A 7 -21.82 -17.56 -14.02
C PRO A 7 -21.58 -17.06 -12.59
N GLU A 8 -21.13 -17.88 -11.64
CA GLU A 8 -21.16 -17.51 -10.22
C GLU A 8 -19.79 -17.33 -9.58
N LYS A 9 -18.85 -16.70 -10.30
CA LYS A 9 -17.58 -16.30 -9.71
C LYS A 9 -17.80 -15.14 -8.75
N ALA A 10 -17.95 -15.44 -7.46
CA ALA A 10 -18.02 -14.45 -6.40
C ALA A 10 -16.62 -13.87 -6.14
N TYR A 11 -16.52 -12.58 -5.83
CA TYR A 11 -15.25 -11.95 -5.49
C TYR A 11 -15.34 -11.21 -4.15
N CYS A 12 -14.26 -11.25 -3.38
CA CYS A 12 -14.18 -10.48 -2.15
C CYS A 12 -13.85 -9.02 -2.50
N LEU A 13 -14.69 -8.07 -2.08
CA LEU A 13 -14.47 -6.63 -2.34
C LEU A 13 -13.20 -6.08 -1.68
N ARG A 14 -12.72 -6.75 -0.62
CA ARG A 14 -11.58 -6.30 0.18
C ARG A 14 -10.23 -6.79 -0.36
N CYS A 15 -10.14 -8.08 -0.70
CA CYS A 15 -8.90 -8.68 -1.23
C CYS A 15 -8.90 -8.99 -2.73
N LYS A 16 -10.03 -8.73 -3.42
CA LYS A 16 -10.27 -9.04 -4.84
C LYS A 16 -10.02 -10.50 -5.23
N ARG A 17 -9.98 -11.42 -4.26
CA ARG A 17 -9.85 -12.86 -4.51
C ARG A 17 -11.15 -13.38 -5.10
N VAL A 18 -11.03 -14.25 -6.09
CA VAL A 18 -12.15 -14.88 -6.80
C VAL A 18 -12.43 -16.25 -6.20
N PHE A 19 -13.70 -16.55 -6.02
CA PHE A 19 -14.24 -17.78 -5.46
C PHE A 19 -15.15 -18.44 -6.51
N VAL A 20 -15.30 -19.76 -6.43
CA VAL A 20 -16.15 -20.49 -7.37
C VAL A 20 -17.63 -20.40 -7.01
N SER A 21 -17.96 -19.94 -5.80
CA SER A 21 -19.34 -19.73 -5.36
C SER A 21 -19.47 -18.62 -4.31
N GLN A 22 -20.69 -18.12 -4.17
CA GLN A 22 -21.08 -17.15 -3.15
C GLN A 22 -20.83 -17.65 -1.71
N ALA A 23 -21.21 -18.89 -1.41
CA ALA A 23 -21.06 -19.49 -0.09
C ALA A 23 -19.60 -19.60 0.36
N GLU A 24 -18.66 -19.83 -0.56
CA GLU A 24 -17.23 -19.82 -0.26
C GLU A 24 -16.69 -18.42 0.02
N ARG A 25 -17.21 -17.41 -0.69
CA ARG A 25 -16.92 -16.01 -0.41
C ARG A 25 -17.47 -15.58 0.95
N ASP A 26 -18.63 -16.05 1.38
CA ASP A 26 -19.20 -15.69 2.69
C ASP A 26 -18.43 -16.33 3.85
N LYS A 27 -17.90 -17.55 3.67
CA LYS A 27 -16.99 -18.19 4.63
C LYS A 27 -15.58 -17.58 4.63
N HIS A 28 -15.25 -16.76 3.64
CA HIS A 28 -13.95 -16.09 3.57
C HIS A 28 -13.84 -14.98 4.63
N ALA A 29 -13.23 -15.32 5.78
CA ALA A 29 -12.78 -14.35 6.76
C ALA A 29 -11.58 -13.55 6.22
N CYS A 30 -11.86 -12.42 5.57
CA CYS A 30 -10.83 -11.56 5.00
C CYS A 30 -10.04 -10.84 6.11
N LYS A 31 -8.89 -11.43 6.50
CA LYS A 31 -7.93 -10.84 7.46
C LYS A 31 -7.09 -9.71 6.89
N GLN A 32 -7.34 -9.24 5.66
CA GLN A 32 -6.83 -7.94 5.25
C GLN A 32 -7.58 -6.90 6.08
N GLY A 33 -7.05 -6.60 7.26
CA GLY A 33 -7.31 -5.32 7.89
C GLY A 33 -6.97 -4.27 6.85
N ASP A 34 -7.91 -3.38 6.56
CA ASP A 34 -7.71 -2.33 5.59
C ASP A 34 -6.60 -1.42 6.15
N TYR A 35 -5.35 -1.72 5.79
CA TYR A 35 -4.21 -0.89 6.15
C TYR A 35 -4.26 0.30 5.19
N ILE A 36 -5.13 1.24 5.55
CA ILE A 36 -5.43 2.44 4.79
C ILE A 36 -4.45 3.53 5.23
N CYS A 37 -3.90 4.24 4.26
CA CYS A 37 -3.20 5.47 4.54
C CYS A 37 -4.20 6.55 5.01
N PRO A 38 -4.04 7.12 6.23
CA PRO A 38 -4.96 8.14 6.73
C PRO A 38 -4.87 9.46 5.94
N VAL A 39 -3.83 9.65 5.14
CA VAL A 39 -3.61 10.90 4.39
C VAL A 39 -4.26 10.86 3.00
N CYS A 40 -4.21 9.72 2.31
CA CYS A 40 -4.69 9.63 0.92
C CYS A 40 -5.67 8.48 0.65
N GLY A 41 -6.06 7.71 1.67
CA GLY A 41 -7.01 6.60 1.54
C GLY A 41 -6.48 5.37 0.80
N LYS A 42 -5.19 5.34 0.43
CA LYS A 42 -4.60 4.22 -0.33
C LYS A 42 -4.49 2.97 0.54
N ILE A 43 -4.92 1.82 0.01
CA ILE A 43 -4.98 0.55 0.71
C ILE A 43 -3.69 -0.24 0.50
N PHE A 44 -3.17 -0.84 1.57
CA PHE A 44 -1.97 -1.67 1.56
C PHE A 44 -2.21 -3.05 2.17
N ARG A 45 -1.31 -3.99 1.87
CA ARG A 45 -1.39 -5.38 2.37
C ARG A 45 -1.05 -5.52 3.86
N ASN A 46 -0.28 -4.60 4.43
CA ASN A 46 0.13 -4.64 5.85
C ASN A 46 0.44 -3.25 6.41
N LYS A 47 0.46 -3.14 7.75
CA LYS A 47 0.77 -1.89 8.48
C LYS A 47 2.16 -1.35 8.17
N THR A 48 3.15 -2.22 7.96
CA THR A 48 4.52 -1.82 7.62
C THR A 48 4.58 -1.05 6.30
N MET A 49 3.80 -1.48 5.30
CA MET A 49 3.68 -0.79 4.02
C MET A 49 2.96 0.55 4.16
N VAL A 50 1.91 0.63 4.99
CA VAL A 50 1.27 1.92 5.32
C VAL A 50 2.24 2.86 5.98
N ASN A 51 2.98 2.44 7.01
CA ASN A 51 3.96 3.28 7.69
C ASN A 51 5.06 3.75 6.73
N ARG A 52 5.54 2.86 5.85
CA ARG A 52 6.53 3.24 4.83
C ARG A 52 5.97 4.28 3.86
N HIS A 53 4.72 4.10 3.44
CA HIS A 53 4.05 5.03 2.54
C HIS A 53 3.68 6.35 3.24
N ALA A 54 3.27 6.34 4.51
CA ALA A 54 2.93 7.55 5.25
C ALA A 54 4.11 8.53 5.29
N ARG A 55 5.34 8.02 5.33
CA ARG A 55 6.56 8.84 5.20
C ARG A 55 6.65 9.62 3.90
N THR A 56 6.01 9.19 2.80
CA THR A 56 6.00 9.93 1.54
C THR A 56 5.05 11.14 1.55
N HIS A 57 4.09 11.16 2.48
CA HIS A 57 3.20 12.31 2.67
C HIS A 57 3.82 13.38 3.58
N ASP A 58 4.73 12.97 4.46
CA ASP A 58 5.48 13.89 5.28
C ASP A 58 6.40 14.75 4.40
N LYS A 59 6.10 16.04 4.30
CA LYS A 59 6.85 17.03 3.49
C LYS A 59 8.30 17.22 3.98
N ASN A 60 8.68 16.61 5.10
CA ASN A 60 10.08 16.50 5.55
C ASN A 60 10.85 15.37 4.84
N HIS A 61 10.32 14.86 3.73
CA HIS A 61 10.96 13.81 2.92
C HIS A 61 12.34 14.19 2.41
N TRP A 62 12.67 15.48 2.44
CA TRP A 62 13.95 15.98 1.99
C TRP A 62 14.75 16.52 3.17
N TYR A 63 15.90 15.92 3.38
CA TYR A 63 16.91 16.37 4.32
C TYR A 63 17.57 17.62 3.74
N THR A 64 17.54 18.72 4.47
CA THR A 64 18.18 19.98 4.10
C THR A 64 19.61 20.02 4.63
N CYS A 65 20.52 20.62 3.87
CA CYS A 65 21.83 20.97 4.36
C CYS A 65 21.76 22.35 5.05
N ASP A 66 22.38 22.50 6.22
CA ASP A 66 22.44 23.80 6.90
C ASP A 66 23.43 24.78 6.25
N ARG A 67 24.32 24.28 5.38
CA ARG A 67 25.34 25.09 4.69
C ARG A 67 24.97 25.49 3.26
N CYS A 68 23.93 24.89 2.67
CA CYS A 68 23.52 25.19 1.31
C CYS A 68 22.02 24.87 1.07
N PRO A 69 21.37 25.45 0.05
CA PRO A 69 19.94 25.24 -0.20
C PRO A 69 19.60 23.83 -0.77
N ALA A 70 20.55 22.89 -0.77
CA ALA A 70 20.35 21.55 -1.30
C ALA A 70 19.40 20.72 -0.43
N LYS A 71 18.56 19.92 -1.10
CA LYS A 71 17.53 19.07 -0.48
C LYS A 71 17.69 17.63 -0.97
N PHE A 72 17.71 16.67 -0.05
CA PHE A 72 18.05 15.27 -0.34
C PHE A 72 16.93 14.32 0.08
N LYS A 73 16.48 13.41 -0.79
CA LYS A 73 15.42 12.42 -0.49
C LYS A 73 15.73 11.43 0.66
N GLY A 74 16.95 11.42 1.18
CA GLY A 74 17.37 10.45 2.19
C GLY A 74 18.56 10.91 3.02
N ARG A 75 18.66 10.39 4.25
CA ARG A 75 19.72 10.72 5.20
C ARG A 75 21.11 10.35 4.67
N THR A 76 21.25 9.20 4.01
CA THR A 76 22.52 8.77 3.41
C THR A 76 23.03 9.76 2.35
N SER A 77 22.13 10.29 1.52
CA SER A 77 22.50 11.27 0.49
C SER A 77 22.95 12.60 1.11
N LEU A 78 22.33 13.03 2.20
CA LEU A 78 22.80 14.19 2.97
C LEU A 78 24.19 13.93 3.57
N VAL A 79 24.41 12.77 4.20
CA VAL A 79 25.69 12.43 4.84
C VAL A 79 26.84 12.40 3.83
N VAL A 80 26.62 11.81 2.65
CA VAL A 80 27.62 11.82 1.57
C VAL A 80 27.91 13.25 1.09
N HIS A 81 26.89 14.12 1.03
CA HIS A 81 27.09 15.53 0.70
C HIS A 81 27.87 16.30 1.77
N LEU A 82 27.63 16.03 3.05
CA LEU A 82 28.31 16.69 4.18
C LEU A 82 29.76 16.24 4.38
N ASN A 83 30.07 15.00 3.95
CA ASN A 83 31.42 14.44 3.98
C ASN A 83 32.24 14.77 2.72
N LYS A 84 31.65 15.48 1.76
CA LYS A 84 32.37 16.13 0.66
C LYS A 84 32.74 17.56 1.06
#